data_AF-A0A533WZT0-F1
#
_entry.id   AF-A0A533WZT0-F1
#
_cell.length_a   1.000
_cell.length_b   1.000
_cell.length_c   1.000
_cell.angle_alpha   90.00
_cell.angle_beta   90.00
_cell.angle_gamma   90.00
#
_symmetry.space_group_name_H-M   'P 1'
#
loop_
_entity.id
_entity.type
_entity.pdbx_description
1 polymer ?
#
loop_
_entity_poly.entity_id
_entity_poly.type
_entity_poly.pdbx_seq_one_letter_code
_entity_poly.pdbx_strand_id
1 'polypeptide(L)'
;MRIRPAVKSDREEILSFCVNTFGWGDYIDRIWNYWYKSGQLLVVEDGIRKIGMSHLAICPDGKSVWLEGVRVHPNYRRSGIATQLITKMTKYARLKGTRQAFAIVDVTNVSSQRMMEKSGFAVVSRWAYYSAGGRPNRSKSGARLASIGELDVTWKYLQHSKIYSLSAKRYVKSWHWYALNKKALRDFIREQRVIVTGGPVNGVAIINRHACK
;
A
#
# COMPACT_ATOMS: atom_id res chain seq x y z
N MET A 1 -12.22 26.70 2.25
CA MET A 1 -11.56 25.37 2.35
C MET A 1 -10.04 25.45 2.50
N ARG A 2 -9.44 24.72 3.45
CA ARG A 2 -7.98 24.64 3.71
C ARG A 2 -7.54 23.19 3.90
N ILE A 3 -6.38 22.80 3.34
CA ILE A 3 -5.74 21.49 3.61
C ILE A 3 -4.53 21.70 4.50
N ARG A 4 -4.49 21.02 5.66
CA ARG A 4 -3.41 21.15 6.66
C ARG A 4 -3.05 19.80 7.30
N PRO A 5 -1.89 19.69 7.97
CA PRO A 5 -1.61 18.58 8.88
C PRO A 5 -2.72 18.40 9.91
N ALA A 6 -3.05 17.15 10.23
CA ALA A 6 -3.99 16.82 11.28
C ALA A 6 -3.44 17.19 12.66
N VAL A 7 -4.33 17.58 13.57
CA VAL A 7 -4.09 17.69 15.01
C VAL A 7 -4.92 16.64 15.75
N LYS A 8 -4.58 16.34 17.01
CA LYS A 8 -5.28 15.29 17.79
C LYS A 8 -6.80 15.51 17.88
N SER A 9 -7.24 16.76 18.01
CA SER A 9 -8.65 17.12 18.12
C SER A 9 -9.46 16.89 16.85
N ASP A 10 -8.83 16.70 15.68
CA ASP A 10 -9.55 16.42 14.44
C ASP A 10 -10.16 15.01 14.41
N ARG A 11 -9.67 14.10 15.27
CA ARG A 11 -9.96 12.66 15.18
C ARG A 11 -11.45 12.36 15.21
N GLU A 12 -12.16 12.83 16.22
CA GLU A 12 -13.55 12.46 16.46
C GLU A 12 -14.46 12.90 15.31
N GLU A 13 -14.29 14.15 14.85
CA GLU A 13 -15.07 14.68 13.73
C GLU A 13 -14.76 13.92 12.43
N ILE A 14 -13.49 13.62 12.14
CA ILE A 14 -13.14 12.82 10.96
C ILE A 14 -13.74 11.41 11.04
N LEU A 15 -13.63 10.75 12.18
CA LEU A 15 -14.14 9.39 12.36
C LEU A 15 -15.67 9.34 12.21
N SER A 16 -16.39 10.39 12.62
CA SER A 16 -17.85 10.45 12.52
C SER A 16 -18.41 10.22 11.11
N PHE A 17 -17.66 10.58 10.06
CA PHE A 17 -18.06 10.34 8.67
C PHE A 17 -17.25 9.23 7.97
N CYS A 18 -16.25 8.66 8.64
CA CYS A 18 -15.47 7.52 8.17
C CYS A 18 -16.05 6.17 8.63
N VAL A 19 -17.36 6.07 8.86
CA VAL A 19 -18.01 4.83 9.34
C VAL A 19 -18.73 4.04 8.25
N ASN A 20 -19.09 4.69 7.14
CA ASN A 20 -19.91 4.11 6.07
C ASN A 20 -19.15 4.04 4.73
N THR A 21 -17.84 3.83 4.76
CA THR A 21 -17.04 3.72 3.53
C THR A 21 -17.18 2.34 2.90
N PHE A 22 -17.23 1.28 3.71
CA PHE A 22 -17.42 -0.11 3.25
C PHE A 22 -18.58 -0.77 4.00
N GLY A 23 -19.12 -1.87 3.44
CA GLY A 23 -20.24 -2.61 4.06
C GLY A 23 -19.94 -3.21 5.44
N TRP A 24 -18.65 -3.32 5.81
CA TRP A 24 -18.18 -3.75 7.12
C TRP A 24 -17.72 -2.59 8.03
N GLY A 25 -17.90 -1.34 7.59
CA GLY A 25 -17.41 -0.14 8.26
C GLY A 25 -16.19 0.47 7.59
N ASP A 26 -15.20 0.87 8.39
CA ASP A 26 -13.91 1.39 7.91
C ASP A 26 -12.79 1.01 8.89
N TYR A 27 -11.55 1.21 8.47
CA TYR A 27 -10.35 0.88 9.25
C TYR A 27 -9.63 2.10 9.83
N ILE A 28 -10.08 3.32 9.49
CA ILE A 28 -9.43 4.58 9.86
C ILE A 28 -9.26 4.73 11.37
N ASP A 29 -10.23 4.28 12.18
CA ASP A 29 -10.10 4.34 13.63
C ASP A 29 -8.90 3.53 14.16
N ARG A 30 -8.70 2.33 13.60
CA ARG A 30 -7.66 1.38 14.02
C ARG A 30 -6.23 1.83 13.71
N ILE A 31 -6.10 2.76 12.77
CA ILE A 31 -4.82 3.18 12.17
C ILE A 31 -4.54 4.68 12.34
N TRP A 32 -5.52 5.47 12.80
CA TRP A 32 -5.37 6.91 13.00
C TRP A 32 -4.13 7.27 13.82
N ASN A 33 -3.98 6.65 15.00
CA ASN A 33 -2.86 6.93 15.90
C ASN A 33 -1.49 6.58 15.28
N TYR A 34 -1.46 5.56 14.42
CA TYR A 34 -0.26 5.19 13.67
C TYR A 34 0.04 6.23 12.58
N TRP A 35 -0.95 6.61 11.78
CA TRP A 35 -0.80 7.63 10.73
C TRP A 35 -0.54 9.04 11.27
N TYR A 36 -1.01 9.35 12.47
CA TYR A 36 -0.69 10.62 13.13
C TYR A 36 0.80 10.71 13.49
N LYS A 37 1.44 9.57 13.80
CA LYS A 37 2.86 9.50 14.16
C LYS A 37 3.79 9.20 12.99
N SER A 38 3.27 8.62 11.90
CA SER A 38 4.05 8.14 10.77
C SER A 38 3.52 8.73 9.46
N GLY A 39 4.42 9.23 8.61
CA GLY A 39 4.01 9.91 7.38
C GLY A 39 3.37 11.28 7.63
N GLN A 40 2.50 11.70 6.72
CA GLN A 40 1.79 12.98 6.80
C GLN A 40 0.29 12.76 6.69
N LEU A 41 -0.39 12.82 7.84
CA LEU A 41 -1.84 12.86 7.92
C LEU A 41 -2.33 14.29 7.64
N LEU A 42 -3.23 14.43 6.68
CA LEU A 42 -3.81 15.69 6.25
C LEU A 42 -5.31 15.69 6.51
N VAL A 43 -5.85 16.86 6.87
CA VAL A 43 -7.28 17.12 6.98
C VAL A 43 -7.68 18.28 6.07
N VAL A 44 -8.93 18.25 5.62
CA VAL A 44 -9.57 19.32 4.87
C VAL A 44 -10.58 20.00 5.77
N GLU A 45 -10.45 21.31 5.91
CA GLU A 45 -11.33 22.14 6.71
C GLU A 45 -12.19 23.04 5.83
N ASP A 46 -13.44 23.22 6.23
CA ASP A 46 -14.32 24.27 5.72
C ASP A 46 -14.97 25.02 6.88
N GLY A 47 -14.48 26.24 7.13
CA GLY A 47 -14.71 26.94 8.37
C GLY A 47 -14.21 26.12 9.57
N ILE A 48 -15.12 25.85 10.51
CA ILE A 48 -14.82 25.03 11.69
C ILE A 48 -14.86 23.52 11.41
N ARG A 49 -15.54 23.09 10.33
CA ARG A 49 -15.84 21.67 10.06
C ARG A 49 -14.66 20.95 9.40
N LYS A 50 -14.46 19.67 9.74
CA LYS A 50 -13.55 18.77 9.01
C LYS A 50 -14.35 17.97 8.00
N ILE A 51 -13.96 18.09 6.74
CA ILE A 51 -14.74 17.56 5.60
C ILE A 51 -13.98 16.56 4.75
N GLY A 52 -12.74 16.24 5.12
CA GLY A 52 -11.96 15.20 4.46
C GLY A 52 -10.62 14.94 5.13
N MET A 53 -10.01 13.82 4.77
CA MET A 53 -8.68 13.44 5.21
C MET A 53 -7.94 12.66 4.13
N SER A 54 -6.62 12.61 4.25
CA SER A 54 -5.77 11.68 3.52
C SER A 54 -4.48 11.45 4.28
N HIS A 55 -3.75 10.41 3.93
CA HIS A 55 -2.43 10.13 4.48
C HIS A 55 -1.44 9.81 3.36
N LEU A 56 -0.19 10.19 3.56
CA LEU A 56 0.92 9.78 2.70
C LEU A 56 2.11 9.29 3.53
N ALA A 57 2.82 8.28 3.04
CA ALA A 57 4.06 7.78 3.60
C ALA A 57 5.14 7.70 2.53
N ILE A 58 6.33 8.23 2.81
CA ILE A 58 7.49 8.02 1.94
C ILE A 58 7.92 6.56 2.09
N CYS A 59 8.06 5.85 0.97
CA CYS A 59 8.48 4.46 0.95
C CYS A 59 9.93 4.31 1.44
N PRO A 60 10.34 3.13 1.96
CA PRO A 60 11.70 2.88 2.45
C PRO A 60 12.81 3.11 1.41
N ASP A 61 12.48 3.14 0.11
CA ASP A 61 13.43 3.44 -0.96
C ASP A 61 13.80 4.93 -1.06
N GLY A 62 13.07 5.81 -0.34
CA GLY A 62 13.21 7.28 -0.41
C GLY A 62 12.82 7.89 -1.75
N LYS A 63 12.38 7.08 -2.72
CA LYS A 63 12.14 7.48 -4.11
C LYS A 63 10.67 7.41 -4.48
N SER A 64 9.86 6.75 -3.65
CA SER A 64 8.44 6.55 -3.89
C SER A 64 7.63 7.05 -2.70
N VAL A 65 6.37 7.39 -2.93
CA VAL A 65 5.39 7.70 -1.89
C VAL A 65 4.18 6.78 -2.02
N TRP A 66 3.62 6.36 -0.89
CA TRP A 66 2.34 5.68 -0.82
C TRP A 66 1.26 6.67 -0.37
N LEU A 67 0.16 6.74 -1.13
CA LEU A 67 -0.99 7.58 -0.86
C LEU A 67 -2.13 6.69 -0.39
N GLU A 68 -2.72 7.01 0.75
CA GLU A 68 -3.77 6.19 1.34
C GLU A 68 -4.80 7.03 2.11
N GLY A 69 -5.92 6.39 2.49
CA GLY A 69 -6.86 6.98 3.42
C GLY A 69 -7.65 8.20 2.91
N VAL A 70 -7.78 8.39 1.60
CA VAL A 70 -8.60 9.49 1.07
C VAL A 70 -10.06 9.26 1.47
N ARG A 71 -10.59 10.20 2.26
CA ARG A 71 -11.99 10.23 2.72
C ARG A 71 -12.54 11.64 2.56
N VAL A 72 -13.79 11.74 2.15
CA VAL A 72 -14.51 13.01 2.00
C VAL A 72 -15.89 12.83 2.62
N HIS A 73 -16.27 13.80 3.45
CA HIS A 73 -17.57 13.85 4.09
C HIS A 73 -18.69 13.70 3.03
N PRO A 74 -19.72 12.87 3.25
CA PRO A 74 -20.76 12.57 2.26
C PRO A 74 -21.35 13.78 1.54
N ASN A 75 -21.75 14.81 2.31
CA ASN A 75 -22.34 16.05 1.79
C ASN A 75 -21.38 16.93 0.97
N TYR A 76 -20.07 16.63 1.00
CA TYR A 76 -19.03 17.35 0.27
C TYR A 76 -18.44 16.51 -0.86
N ARG A 77 -19.00 15.33 -1.18
CA ARG A 77 -18.52 14.50 -2.29
C ARG A 77 -18.81 15.18 -3.64
N ARG A 78 -18.08 14.75 -4.68
CA ARG A 78 -18.19 15.30 -6.06
C ARG A 78 -17.85 16.81 -6.19
N SER A 79 -17.21 17.40 -5.17
CA SER A 79 -16.74 18.79 -5.15
C SER A 79 -15.24 18.95 -5.47
N GLY A 80 -14.56 17.88 -5.87
CA GLY A 80 -13.13 17.89 -6.19
C GLY A 80 -12.17 17.82 -4.99
N ILE A 81 -12.66 17.75 -3.75
CA ILE A 81 -11.81 17.66 -2.54
C ILE A 81 -10.79 16.52 -2.60
N ALA A 82 -11.21 15.33 -3.04
CA ALA A 82 -10.31 14.18 -3.11
C ALA A 82 -9.15 14.40 -4.12
N THR A 83 -9.43 15.05 -5.25
CA THR A 83 -8.39 15.46 -6.23
C THR A 83 -7.45 16.52 -5.64
N GLN A 84 -7.98 17.46 -4.86
CA GLN A 84 -7.15 18.47 -4.17
C GLN A 84 -6.23 17.83 -3.13
N LEU A 85 -6.73 16.85 -2.37
CA LEU A 85 -5.92 16.04 -1.44
C LEU A 85 -4.80 15.30 -2.18
N ILE A 86 -5.11 14.57 -3.26
CA ILE A 86 -4.09 13.89 -4.08
C ILE A 86 -3.04 14.88 -4.58
N THR A 87 -3.46 16.01 -5.12
CA THR A 87 -2.57 17.07 -5.61
C THR A 87 -1.66 17.60 -4.50
N LYS A 88 -2.19 17.83 -3.29
CA LYS A 88 -1.41 18.29 -2.14
C LYS A 88 -0.39 17.24 -1.71
N MET A 89 -0.79 15.96 -1.65
CA MET A 89 0.09 14.85 -1.29
C MET A 89 1.22 14.68 -2.30
N THR A 90 0.92 14.69 -3.61
CA THR A 90 1.94 14.56 -4.65
C THR A 90 2.90 15.74 -4.69
N LYS A 91 2.40 16.97 -4.46
CA LYS A 91 3.27 18.16 -4.34
C LYS A 91 4.22 18.04 -3.15
N TYR A 92 3.71 17.65 -1.98
CA TYR A 92 4.53 17.41 -0.79
C TYR A 92 5.59 16.33 -1.06
N ALA A 93 5.20 15.22 -1.67
CA ALA A 93 6.09 14.11 -1.97
C ALA A 93 7.21 14.51 -2.97
N ARG A 94 6.90 15.34 -3.97
CA ARG A 94 7.91 15.88 -4.90
C ARG A 94 8.93 16.76 -4.17
N LEU A 95 8.48 17.62 -3.25
CA LEU A 95 9.38 18.44 -2.42
C LEU A 95 10.31 17.59 -1.52
N LYS A 96 9.90 16.36 -1.19
CA LYS A 96 10.71 15.38 -0.46
C LYS A 96 11.61 14.53 -1.36
N GLY A 97 11.70 14.83 -2.66
CA GLY A 97 12.58 14.15 -3.61
C GLY A 97 12.04 12.83 -4.18
N THR A 98 10.78 12.49 -3.89
CA THR A 98 10.16 11.28 -4.47
C THR A 98 9.86 11.49 -5.96
N ARG A 99 9.94 10.40 -6.73
CA ARG A 99 9.76 10.37 -8.19
C ARG A 99 8.45 9.70 -8.60
N GLN A 100 7.88 8.86 -7.74
CA GLN A 100 6.71 8.05 -8.05
C GLN A 100 5.73 8.08 -6.87
N ALA A 101 4.43 8.09 -7.17
CA ALA A 101 3.37 7.94 -6.19
C ALA A 101 2.57 6.68 -6.49
N PHE A 102 2.21 5.94 -5.45
CA PHE A 102 1.44 4.71 -5.53
C PHE A 102 0.24 4.78 -4.61
N ALA A 103 -0.83 4.11 -5.01
CA ALA A 103 -2.00 3.85 -4.19
C ALA A 103 -2.59 2.51 -4.62
N ILE A 104 -3.44 1.94 -3.77
CA ILE A 104 -4.27 0.79 -4.12
C ILE A 104 -5.73 1.22 -4.16
N VAL A 105 -6.46 0.74 -5.17
CA VAL A 105 -7.89 0.99 -5.32
C VAL A 105 -8.55 -0.35 -5.61
N ASP A 106 -9.65 -0.61 -4.92
CA ASP A 106 -10.47 -1.79 -5.18
C ASP A 106 -10.99 -1.79 -6.62
N VAL A 107 -10.95 -2.96 -7.28
CA VAL A 107 -11.38 -3.13 -8.67
C VAL A 107 -12.85 -2.81 -8.90
N THR A 108 -13.69 -2.87 -7.86
CA THR A 108 -15.10 -2.50 -7.89
C THR A 108 -15.34 -1.01 -7.65
N ASN A 109 -14.35 -0.27 -7.14
CA ASN A 109 -14.47 1.16 -6.83
C ASN A 109 -14.18 2.04 -8.06
N VAL A 110 -15.08 2.00 -9.04
CA VAL A 110 -14.96 2.74 -10.32
C VAL A 110 -14.81 4.25 -10.10
N SER A 111 -15.47 4.82 -9.09
CA SER A 111 -15.37 6.25 -8.78
C SER A 111 -13.94 6.64 -8.38
N SER A 112 -13.30 5.86 -7.50
CA SER A 112 -11.91 6.10 -7.11
C SER A 112 -10.94 5.84 -8.25
N GLN A 113 -11.17 4.82 -9.08
CA GLN A 113 -10.33 4.55 -10.26
C GLN A 113 -10.31 5.75 -11.21
N ARG A 114 -11.49 6.27 -11.60
CA ARG A 114 -11.61 7.46 -12.46
C ARG A 114 -10.96 8.70 -11.83
N MET A 115 -11.09 8.88 -10.52
CA MET A 115 -10.44 9.98 -9.80
C MET A 115 -8.91 9.88 -9.86
N MET A 116 -8.35 8.69 -9.67
CA MET A 116 -6.91 8.45 -9.75
C MET A 116 -6.39 8.67 -11.18
N GLU A 117 -7.09 8.17 -12.19
CA GLU A 117 -6.77 8.40 -13.61
C GLU A 117 -6.75 9.89 -13.96
N LYS A 118 -7.79 10.64 -13.55
CA LYS A 118 -7.84 12.11 -13.72
C LYS A 118 -6.70 12.84 -12.99
N SER A 119 -6.14 12.23 -11.96
CA SER A 119 -5.00 12.77 -11.20
C SER A 119 -3.65 12.31 -11.76
N GLY A 120 -3.62 11.66 -12.94
CA GLY A 120 -2.41 11.25 -13.65
C GLY A 120 -1.86 9.88 -13.24
N PHE A 121 -2.64 9.05 -12.54
CA PHE A 121 -2.23 7.70 -12.19
C PHE A 121 -2.66 6.70 -13.27
N ALA A 122 -1.86 5.64 -13.43
CA ALA A 122 -2.17 4.52 -14.29
C ALA A 122 -2.10 3.21 -13.50
N VAL A 123 -2.88 2.21 -13.92
CA VAL A 123 -2.82 0.87 -13.33
C VAL A 123 -1.54 0.18 -13.78
N VAL A 124 -0.62 -0.08 -12.84
CA VAL A 124 0.64 -0.80 -13.13
C VAL A 124 0.57 -2.29 -12.82
N SER A 125 -0.32 -2.71 -11.92
CA SER A 125 -0.49 -4.12 -11.52
C SER A 125 -1.86 -4.35 -10.90
N ARG A 126 -2.36 -5.58 -10.97
CA ARG A 126 -3.57 -6.04 -10.28
C ARG A 126 -3.24 -7.21 -9.37
N TRP A 127 -3.85 -7.24 -8.19
CA TRP A 127 -3.57 -8.21 -7.15
C TRP A 127 -4.87 -8.82 -6.65
N ALA A 128 -4.86 -10.14 -6.46
CA ALA A 128 -5.94 -10.86 -5.83
C ALA A 128 -5.52 -11.23 -4.41
N TYR A 129 -6.37 -10.91 -3.44
CA TYR A 129 -6.20 -11.34 -2.06
C TYR A 129 -6.94 -12.66 -1.86
N TYR A 130 -6.19 -13.67 -1.42
CA TYR A 130 -6.74 -14.97 -1.06
C TYR A 130 -6.53 -15.19 0.43
N SER A 131 -7.62 -15.52 1.13
CA SER A 131 -7.54 -16.03 2.49
C SER A 131 -7.62 -17.55 2.44
N ALA A 132 -6.58 -18.23 2.93
CA ALA A 132 -6.63 -19.67 3.13
C ALA A 132 -7.45 -19.93 4.41
N GLY A 133 -8.71 -20.34 4.24
CA GLY A 133 -9.53 -20.85 5.33
C GLY A 133 -9.12 -22.28 5.71
N GLY A 134 -9.41 -22.67 6.95
CA GLY A 134 -9.16 -24.03 7.43
C GLY A 134 -7.70 -24.36 7.73
N ARG A 135 -7.44 -25.61 8.11
CA ARG A 135 -6.08 -26.12 8.29
C ARG A 135 -5.59 -26.66 6.95
N PRO A 136 -4.45 -26.15 6.41
CA PRO A 136 -3.92 -26.68 5.17
C PRO A 136 -3.53 -28.15 5.34
N ASN A 137 -3.86 -28.98 4.35
CA ASN A 137 -3.39 -30.36 4.29
C ASN A 137 -1.88 -30.37 4.07
N ARG A 138 -1.16 -31.14 4.88
CA ARG A 138 0.29 -31.33 4.69
C ARG A 138 0.51 -32.25 3.51
N SER A 139 1.22 -31.75 2.50
CA SER A 139 1.73 -32.56 1.39
C SER A 139 3.25 -32.46 1.36
N LYS A 140 3.92 -33.56 0.99
CA LYS A 140 5.35 -33.51 0.70
C LYS A 140 5.56 -32.64 -0.53
N SER A 141 6.51 -31.71 -0.45
CA SER A 141 6.88 -30.86 -1.56
C SER A 141 8.40 -30.67 -1.59
N GLY A 142 8.94 -30.29 -2.75
CA GLY A 142 10.33 -29.84 -2.87
C GLY A 142 10.55 -28.40 -2.39
N ALA A 143 9.62 -27.83 -1.61
CA ALA A 143 9.72 -26.48 -1.10
C ALA A 143 10.70 -26.42 0.08
N ARG A 144 11.60 -25.44 0.04
CA ARG A 144 12.59 -25.22 1.09
C ARG A 144 12.90 -23.74 1.22
N LEU A 145 13.47 -23.35 2.36
CA LEU A 145 14.00 -22.00 2.50
C LEU A 145 15.16 -21.79 1.52
N ALA A 146 15.17 -20.63 0.85
CA ALA A 146 16.29 -20.24 0.03
C ALA A 146 17.52 -19.94 0.89
N SER A 147 18.68 -20.39 0.45
CA SER A 147 19.96 -20.02 1.03
C SER A 147 20.55 -18.78 0.35
N ILE A 148 21.50 -18.11 0.99
CA ILE A 148 22.17 -16.94 0.40
C ILE A 148 22.93 -17.28 -0.89
N GLY A 149 23.45 -18.51 -1.02
CA GLY A 149 24.09 -19.00 -2.24
C GLY A 149 23.13 -19.09 -3.43
N GLU A 150 21.82 -19.07 -3.19
CA GLU A 150 20.80 -19.14 -4.24
C GLU A 150 20.25 -17.77 -4.65
N LEU A 151 20.81 -16.68 -4.13
CA LEU A 151 20.35 -15.32 -4.45
C LEU A 151 20.34 -15.08 -5.97
N ASP A 152 21.41 -15.45 -6.67
CA ASP A 152 21.56 -15.14 -8.09
C ASP A 152 20.63 -15.98 -8.96
N VAL A 153 20.50 -17.29 -8.68
CA VAL A 153 19.57 -18.16 -9.41
C VAL A 153 18.11 -17.79 -9.14
N THR A 154 17.78 -17.41 -7.89
CA THR A 154 16.44 -16.95 -7.51
C THR A 154 16.12 -15.60 -8.17
N TRP A 155 17.09 -14.68 -8.20
CA TRP A 155 16.94 -13.39 -8.87
C TRP A 155 16.74 -13.56 -10.38
N LYS A 156 17.54 -14.42 -11.02
CA LYS A 156 17.40 -14.76 -12.44
C LYS A 156 16.02 -15.36 -12.71
N TYR A 157 15.53 -16.27 -11.87
CA TYR A 157 14.17 -16.81 -11.99
C TYR A 157 13.12 -15.70 -11.94
N LEU A 158 13.18 -14.79 -10.95
CA LEU A 158 12.24 -13.67 -10.84
C LEU A 158 12.26 -12.79 -12.09
N GLN A 159 13.43 -12.47 -12.64
CA GLN A 159 13.55 -11.63 -13.84
C GLN A 159 12.84 -12.22 -15.07
N HIS A 160 12.69 -13.54 -15.14
CA HIS A 160 11.96 -14.24 -16.23
C HIS A 160 10.54 -14.63 -15.82
N SER A 161 10.12 -14.37 -14.58
CA SER A 161 8.81 -14.74 -14.07
C SER A 161 7.73 -13.79 -14.59
N LYS A 162 6.70 -14.36 -15.22
CA LYS A 162 5.49 -13.62 -15.63
C LYS A 162 4.79 -12.96 -14.44
N ILE A 163 4.73 -13.64 -13.29
CA ILE A 163 4.10 -13.11 -12.07
C ILE A 163 4.89 -11.88 -11.57
N TYR A 164 6.22 -11.93 -11.56
CA TYR A 164 7.04 -10.80 -11.16
C TYR A 164 6.90 -9.59 -12.09
N SER A 165 6.73 -9.83 -13.39
CA SER A 165 6.42 -8.77 -14.36
C SER A 165 5.03 -8.16 -14.12
N LEU A 166 3.99 -8.99 -13.97
CA LEU A 166 2.60 -8.56 -13.72
C LEU A 166 2.40 -7.87 -12.37
N SER A 167 3.23 -8.22 -11.38
CA SER A 167 3.27 -7.57 -10.07
C SER A 167 3.89 -6.16 -10.14
N ALA A 168 4.30 -5.74 -11.34
CA ALA A 168 5.12 -4.56 -11.58
C ALA A 168 6.38 -4.54 -10.72
N LYS A 169 6.98 -5.72 -10.52
CA LYS A 169 8.21 -5.92 -9.75
C LYS A 169 8.08 -5.48 -8.29
N ARG A 170 6.90 -5.68 -7.68
CA ARG A 170 6.61 -5.30 -6.30
C ARG A 170 6.31 -6.50 -5.41
N TYR A 171 6.53 -6.31 -4.12
CA TYR A 171 6.07 -7.19 -3.05
C TYR A 171 5.17 -6.41 -2.10
N VAL A 172 4.30 -7.12 -1.39
CA VAL A 172 3.37 -6.54 -0.42
C VAL A 172 4.01 -6.51 0.95
N LYS A 173 3.77 -5.48 1.75
CA LYS A 173 3.96 -5.50 3.21
C LYS A 173 2.80 -4.75 3.85
N SER A 174 1.92 -5.48 4.55
CA SER A 174 0.62 -4.97 4.99
C SER A 174 -0.16 -4.40 3.79
N TRP A 175 -0.49 -3.10 3.79
CA TRP A 175 -1.25 -2.44 2.72
C TRP A 175 -0.37 -1.66 1.72
N HIS A 176 0.95 -1.84 1.75
CA HIS A 176 1.90 -1.14 0.90
C HIS A 176 2.59 -2.07 -0.09
N TRP A 177 2.72 -1.63 -1.35
CA TRP A 177 3.43 -2.36 -2.40
C TRP A 177 4.77 -1.71 -2.68
N TYR A 178 5.84 -2.35 -2.20
CA TYR A 178 7.21 -1.86 -2.31
C TYR A 178 7.95 -2.53 -3.47
N ALA A 179 8.97 -1.85 -4.00
CA ALA A 179 9.82 -2.41 -5.03
C ALA A 179 10.53 -3.68 -4.53
N LEU A 180 10.37 -4.78 -5.24
CA LEU A 180 11.09 -6.03 -5.03
C LEU A 180 12.32 -6.01 -5.95
N ASN A 181 13.46 -5.56 -5.42
CA ASN A 181 14.74 -5.57 -6.13
C ASN A 181 15.68 -6.64 -5.54
N LYS A 182 16.85 -6.84 -6.16
CA LYS A 182 17.83 -7.85 -5.72
C LYS A 182 18.31 -7.62 -4.28
N LYS A 183 18.38 -6.36 -3.81
CA LYS A 183 18.70 -6.04 -2.42
C LYS A 183 17.60 -6.52 -1.47
N ALA A 184 16.34 -6.16 -1.74
CA ALA A 184 15.21 -6.63 -0.95
C ALA A 184 15.10 -8.17 -0.93
N LEU A 185 15.34 -8.83 -2.07
CA LEU A 185 15.39 -10.30 -2.13
C LEU A 185 16.49 -10.87 -1.22
N ARG A 186 17.71 -10.30 -1.26
CA ARG A 186 18.81 -10.70 -0.39
C ARG A 186 18.44 -10.57 1.08
N ASP A 187 17.81 -9.47 1.45
CA ASP A 187 17.39 -9.20 2.83
C ASP A 187 16.34 -10.24 3.27
N PHE A 188 15.36 -10.56 2.42
CA PHE A 188 14.39 -11.64 2.71
C PHE A 188 15.03 -13.02 2.84
N ILE A 189 16.04 -13.35 2.02
CA ILE A 189 16.76 -14.63 2.13
C ILE A 189 17.47 -14.71 3.49
N ARG A 190 18.19 -13.64 3.88
CA ARG A 190 18.87 -13.56 5.18
C ARG A 190 17.91 -13.68 6.36
N GLU A 191 16.71 -13.13 6.22
CA GLU A 191 15.64 -13.21 7.23
C GLU A 191 14.86 -14.54 7.19
N GLN A 192 15.26 -15.51 6.35
CA GLN A 192 14.54 -16.78 6.15
C GLN A 192 13.06 -16.57 5.78
N ARG A 193 12.82 -15.68 4.82
CA ARG A 193 11.48 -15.29 4.32
C ARG A 193 11.26 -15.64 2.86
N VAL A 194 12.15 -16.39 2.24
CA VAL A 194 12.01 -16.83 0.85
C VAL A 194 11.94 -18.35 0.83
N ILE A 195 10.87 -18.87 0.25
CA ILE A 195 10.72 -20.28 -0.07
C ILE A 195 10.99 -20.44 -1.56
N VAL A 196 11.76 -21.44 -1.93
CA VAL A 196 12.02 -21.85 -3.32
C VAL A 196 11.59 -23.30 -3.52
N THR A 197 11.27 -23.66 -4.75
CA THR A 197 11.00 -25.05 -5.17
C THR A 197 11.95 -25.49 -6.29
N GLY A 198 12.22 -26.79 -6.34
CA GLY A 198 12.99 -27.43 -7.41
C GLY A 198 14.51 -27.28 -7.28
N GLY A 199 15.22 -27.96 -8.18
CA GLY A 199 16.63 -27.72 -8.50
C GLY A 199 16.81 -27.93 -10.00
N PRO A 200 16.95 -26.88 -10.84
CA PRO A 200 17.01 -25.43 -10.58
C PRO A 200 15.72 -24.79 -10.03
N VAL A 201 15.80 -23.58 -9.48
CA VAL A 201 14.66 -22.84 -8.91
C VAL A 201 13.57 -22.64 -9.97
N ASN A 202 12.39 -23.18 -9.71
CA ASN A 202 11.21 -23.08 -10.59
C ASN A 202 9.97 -22.46 -9.91
N GLY A 203 10.12 -22.01 -8.66
CA GLY A 203 9.08 -21.36 -7.89
C GLY A 203 9.67 -20.55 -6.74
N VAL A 204 9.00 -19.45 -6.40
CA VAL A 204 9.41 -18.54 -5.32
C VAL A 204 8.18 -18.06 -4.57
N ALA A 205 8.22 -18.11 -3.25
CA ALA A 205 7.27 -17.43 -2.38
C ALA A 205 8.03 -16.55 -1.38
N ILE A 206 7.50 -15.35 -1.13
CA ILE A 206 8.04 -14.41 -0.14
C ILE A 206 7.06 -14.33 1.02
N ILE A 207 7.54 -14.64 2.22
CA ILE A 207 6.76 -14.62 3.45
C ILE A 207 6.84 -13.22 4.03
N ASN A 208 5.69 -12.62 4.32
CA ASN A 208 5.63 -11.46 5.20
C ASN A 208 5.39 -11.93 6.61
N ARG A 209 6.35 -11.70 7.51
CA ARG A 209 6.08 -11.82 8.93
C ARG A 209 5.26 -10.61 9.34
N HIS A 210 4.15 -10.83 10.02
CA HIS A 210 3.60 -9.78 10.87
C HIS A 210 4.70 -9.42 11.86
N ALA A 211 4.97 -8.12 12.08
CA ALA A 211 5.62 -7.76 13.32
C ALA A 211 4.70 -8.32 14.41
N CYS A 212 5.21 -9.27 15.21
CA CYS A 212 4.57 -9.57 16.48
C CYS A 212 4.41 -8.22 17.18
N LYS A 213 3.16 -7.80 17.40
CA LYS A 213 2.88 -6.72 18.33
C LYS A 213 3.25 -7.19 19.72
#